data_AF-A0A9E5Y8V0-F1
#
_entry.id   AF-A0A9E5Y8V0-F1
#
_cell.length_a   1.000
_cell.length_b   1.000
_cell.length_c   1.000
_cell.angle_alpha   90.00
_cell.angle_beta   90.00
_cell.angle_gamma   90.00
#
_symmetry.space_group_name_H-M   'P 1'
#
loop_
_entity.id
_entity.type
_entity.pdbx_description
1 polymer ?
#
loop_
_entity_poly.entity_id
_entity_poly.type
_entity_poly.pdbx_seq_one_letter_code
_entity_poly.pdbx_strand_id
1 'polypeptide(L)'
;MAWIYGPVNNVDDIRRINCLIRDEMLKVERPEELTDLKKRSDYLCTLTYSPFWQKKFGPRVDKLREASREENVATVRLANYVAQSKGWDKHYNPWKAKTAKEIEERLDGLDDALIEEIEKAKPLEIIAEIQSELDVLRREFCRLRKAMLFVDEPQELIELKKYADFLVTLTYSRELERRLGDDVPKIREIAYKENERSVELANLVAAVNDWDIAFDTWNEDDLVQEDTVEEYLQRLLEEEKKADTYVPTEARYRSGKTLWLVYESPHQYKGGRVYPRLRVKRVYFPGDAFDITMEGPGEYTTRFGRKVFGVKITYKTRIAPTTIRRRGRVIQLPERIVTRTKIVQLDEGATDVRLVDERPEKAYPVA
;
A
#
# COMPACT_ATOMS: atom_id res chain seq x y z
N MET A 1 29.21 26.92 -13.21
CA MET A 1 28.75 25.52 -13.15
C MET A 1 27.40 25.53 -12.47
N ALA A 2 26.31 25.32 -13.20
CA ALA A 2 24.97 25.30 -12.61
C ALA A 2 24.85 24.05 -11.74
N TRP A 3 24.50 24.22 -10.47
CA TRP A 3 24.30 23.11 -9.55
C TRP A 3 22.96 22.48 -9.90
N ILE A 4 22.95 21.32 -10.55
CA ILE A 4 21.72 20.64 -11.02
C ILE A 4 20.71 20.44 -9.87
N TYR A 5 21.20 20.21 -8.64
CA TYR A 5 20.35 20.00 -7.45
C TYR A 5 20.64 20.93 -6.26
N GLY A 6 21.45 21.98 -6.48
CA GLY A 6 21.91 22.88 -5.42
C GLY A 6 23.08 22.34 -4.58
N PRO A 7 23.58 23.14 -3.61
CA PRO A 7 24.70 22.75 -2.76
C PRO A 7 24.33 21.71 -1.71
N VAL A 8 25.28 20.84 -1.36
CA VAL A 8 25.19 19.94 -0.19
C VAL A 8 25.80 20.65 1.01
N ASN A 9 25.02 20.85 2.06
CA ASN A 9 25.43 21.47 3.31
C ASN A 9 25.20 20.58 4.53
N ASN A 10 24.29 19.62 4.45
CA ASN A 10 24.02 18.67 5.51
C ASN A 10 23.61 17.29 4.95
N VAL A 11 23.22 16.37 5.85
CA VAL A 11 22.76 15.02 5.48
C VAL A 11 21.42 15.05 4.73
N ASP A 12 20.53 15.97 5.10
CA ASP A 12 19.21 16.09 4.49
C ASP A 12 19.30 16.52 3.02
N ASP A 13 20.31 17.31 2.65
CA ASP A 13 20.60 17.62 1.26
C ASP A 13 20.92 16.37 0.43
N ILE A 14 21.67 15.41 0.97
CA ILE A 14 21.98 14.16 0.26
C ILE A 14 20.70 13.34 0.02
N ARG A 15 19.84 13.25 1.05
CA ARG A 15 18.56 12.55 0.96
C ARG A 15 17.64 13.23 -0.05
N ARG A 16 17.50 14.55 0.03
CA ARG A 16 16.71 15.37 -0.90
C ARG A 16 17.19 15.20 -2.35
N ILE A 17 18.50 15.28 -2.60
CA ILE A 17 19.05 15.14 -3.95
C ILE A 17 18.79 13.73 -4.50
N ASN A 18 19.02 12.67 -3.73
CA ASN A 18 18.73 11.31 -4.20
C ASN A 18 17.22 11.11 -4.41
N CYS A 19 16.36 11.75 -3.63
CA CYS A 19 14.93 11.78 -3.88
C CYS A 19 14.59 12.34 -5.25
N LEU A 20 15.16 13.50 -5.59
CA LEU A 20 14.97 14.15 -6.90
C LEU A 20 15.49 13.27 -8.04
N ILE A 21 16.64 12.62 -7.84
CA ILE A 21 17.20 11.67 -8.82
C ILE A 21 16.21 10.52 -9.06
N ARG A 22 15.64 9.94 -8.01
CA ARG A 22 14.63 8.87 -8.12
C ARG A 22 13.36 9.33 -8.83
N ASP A 23 12.88 10.54 -8.53
CA ASP A 23 11.72 11.12 -9.23
C ASP A 23 12.00 11.34 -10.73
N GLU A 24 13.23 11.68 -11.11
CA GLU A 24 13.64 11.74 -12.53
C GLU A 24 13.72 10.35 -13.15
N MET A 25 14.12 9.31 -12.40
CA MET A 25 14.22 7.94 -12.89
C MET A 25 12.87 7.34 -13.32
N LEU A 26 11.76 7.76 -12.71
CA LEU A 26 10.44 7.28 -13.11
C LEU A 26 10.04 7.76 -14.52
N LYS A 27 10.63 8.87 -14.98
CA LYS A 27 10.26 9.56 -16.23
C LYS A 27 11.20 9.28 -17.40
N VAL A 28 12.21 8.44 -17.20
CA VAL A 28 13.20 8.14 -18.25
C VAL A 28 12.58 7.36 -19.39
N GLU A 29 12.98 7.71 -20.60
CA GLU A 29 12.54 7.02 -21.82
C GLU A 29 13.64 6.17 -22.43
N ARG A 30 14.90 6.40 -22.02
CA ARG A 30 16.08 5.74 -22.57
C ARG A 30 17.00 5.14 -21.50
N PRO A 31 17.64 4.00 -21.76
CA PRO A 31 18.52 3.33 -20.80
C PRO A 31 19.77 4.16 -20.44
N GLU A 32 20.23 5.04 -21.33
CA GLU A 32 21.35 5.95 -21.07
C GLU A 32 21.00 7.00 -20.01
N GLU A 33 19.77 7.51 -20.03
CA GLU A 33 19.28 8.50 -19.06
C GLU A 33 19.24 7.90 -17.66
N LEU A 34 18.73 6.67 -17.55
CA LEU A 34 18.70 5.92 -16.31
C LEU A 34 20.11 5.65 -15.78
N THR A 35 21.05 5.29 -16.66
CA THR A 35 22.46 5.09 -16.31
C THR A 35 23.09 6.39 -15.78
N ASP A 36 22.79 7.53 -16.40
CA ASP A 36 23.34 8.81 -15.97
C ASP A 36 22.76 9.28 -14.63
N LEU A 37 21.47 9.07 -14.38
CA LEU A 37 20.85 9.32 -13.07
C LEU A 37 21.48 8.45 -11.99
N LYS A 38 21.73 7.16 -12.27
CA LYS A 38 22.44 6.27 -11.34
C LYS A 38 23.85 6.78 -11.04
N LYS A 39 24.60 7.21 -12.07
CA LYS A 39 25.94 7.80 -11.88
C LYS A 39 25.92 9.06 -11.01
N ARG A 40 24.86 9.88 -11.08
CA ARG A 40 24.72 11.06 -10.21
C ARG A 40 24.64 10.66 -8.73
N SER A 41 23.96 9.56 -8.41
CA SER A 41 23.95 9.00 -7.05
C SER A 41 25.32 8.45 -6.64
N ASP A 42 25.99 7.68 -7.51
CA ASP A 42 27.36 7.18 -7.27
C ASP A 42 28.35 8.32 -7.01
N TYR A 43 28.16 9.45 -7.70
CA TYR A 43 29.00 10.63 -7.54
C TYR A 43 28.87 11.23 -6.14
N LEU A 44 27.66 11.25 -5.54
CA LEU A 44 27.48 11.67 -4.14
C LEU A 44 28.26 10.76 -3.18
N CYS A 45 28.20 9.44 -3.37
CA CYS A 45 29.03 8.51 -2.59
C CYS A 45 30.51 8.84 -2.73
N THR A 46 30.98 9.05 -3.96
CA THR A 46 32.38 9.36 -4.27
C THR A 46 32.84 10.67 -3.61
N LEU A 47 32.00 11.71 -3.65
CA LEU A 47 32.30 13.01 -3.07
C LEU A 47 32.59 12.95 -1.57
N THR A 48 31.95 12.05 -0.82
CA THR A 48 32.17 11.87 0.63
C THR A 48 33.56 11.30 1.00
N TYR A 49 34.34 10.88 0.01
CA TYR A 49 35.75 10.49 0.16
C TYR A 49 36.72 11.56 -0.33
N SER A 50 36.22 12.64 -0.95
CA SER A 50 37.08 13.68 -1.49
C SER A 50 37.74 14.51 -0.38
N PRO A 51 39.00 14.95 -0.55
CA PRO A 51 39.67 15.84 0.40
C PRO A 51 38.91 17.15 0.63
N PHE A 52 38.21 17.64 -0.41
CA PHE A 52 37.39 18.84 -0.31
C PHE A 52 36.22 18.67 0.68
N TRP A 53 35.51 17.54 0.62
CA TRP A 53 34.41 17.26 1.55
C TRP A 53 34.91 16.94 2.95
N GLN A 54 36.06 16.28 3.08
CA GLN A 54 36.72 16.11 4.37
C GLN A 54 37.05 17.46 5.00
N LYS A 55 37.57 18.42 4.22
CA LYS A 55 37.84 19.78 4.69
C LYS A 55 36.56 20.56 5.02
N LYS A 56 35.50 20.41 4.21
CA LYS A 56 34.23 21.15 4.39
C LYS A 56 33.43 20.64 5.60
N PHE A 57 33.32 19.33 5.78
CA PHE A 57 32.42 18.72 6.76
C PHE A 57 33.14 18.14 7.97
N GLY A 58 34.47 18.00 7.91
CA GLY A 58 35.26 17.42 8.99
C GLY A 58 34.74 16.03 9.38
N PRO A 59 34.61 15.73 10.69
CA PRO A 59 34.08 14.44 11.17
C PRO A 59 32.65 14.13 10.72
N ARG A 60 31.83 15.13 10.36
CA ARG A 60 30.46 14.90 9.89
C ARG A 60 30.42 14.18 8.54
N VAL A 61 31.52 14.18 7.78
CA VAL A 61 31.61 13.53 6.47
C VAL A 61 31.27 12.03 6.55
N ASP A 62 31.50 11.39 7.70
CA ASP A 62 31.16 9.98 7.90
C ASP A 62 29.65 9.74 7.89
N LYS A 63 28.86 10.64 8.51
CA LYS A 63 27.38 10.62 8.44
C LYS A 63 26.87 10.91 7.03
N LEU A 64 27.51 11.83 6.31
CA LEU A 64 27.19 12.11 4.91
C LEU A 64 27.49 10.89 4.03
N ARG A 65 28.57 10.17 4.30
CA ARG A 65 28.97 8.94 3.60
C ARG A 65 27.99 7.81 3.82
N GLU A 66 27.57 7.62 5.07
CA GLU A 66 26.54 6.64 5.43
C GLU A 66 25.23 6.93 4.69
N ALA A 67 24.70 8.15 4.83
CA ALA A 67 23.48 8.56 4.13
C ALA A 67 23.61 8.44 2.61
N SER A 68 24.75 8.81 2.02
CA SER A 68 24.95 8.68 0.57
C SER A 68 24.90 7.23 0.10
N ARG A 69 25.39 6.28 0.91
CA ARG A 69 25.37 4.86 0.57
C ARG A 69 23.96 4.28 0.71
N GLU A 70 23.26 4.59 1.80
CA GLU A 70 21.85 4.20 1.99
C GLU A 70 20.98 4.68 0.83
N GLU A 71 21.13 5.95 0.45
CA GLU A 71 20.36 6.51 -0.66
C GLU A 71 20.75 5.94 -2.02
N ASN A 72 22.02 5.52 -2.19
CA ASN A 72 22.48 4.86 -3.41
C ASN A 72 21.87 3.46 -3.58
N VAL A 73 21.75 2.69 -2.50
CA VAL A 73 21.10 1.37 -2.53
C VAL A 73 19.66 1.50 -3.01
N ALA A 74 18.87 2.38 -2.40
CA ALA A 74 17.50 2.64 -2.82
C ALA A 74 17.42 3.13 -4.28
N THR A 75 18.31 4.04 -4.67
CA THR A 75 18.38 4.55 -6.06
C THR A 75 18.70 3.44 -7.07
N VAL A 76 19.58 2.50 -6.72
CA VAL A 76 19.90 1.35 -7.57
C VAL A 76 18.75 0.35 -7.65
N ARG A 77 18.05 0.10 -6.54
CA ARG A 77 16.86 -0.77 -6.53
C ARG A 77 15.78 -0.21 -7.47
N LEU A 78 15.49 1.10 -7.39
CA LEU A 78 14.60 1.76 -8.36
C LEU A 78 15.10 1.65 -9.80
N ALA A 79 16.40 1.88 -10.05
CA ALA A 79 16.94 1.78 -11.40
C ALA A 79 16.77 0.38 -11.99
N ASN A 80 16.93 -0.67 -11.18
CA ASN A 80 16.69 -2.04 -11.60
C ASN A 80 15.19 -2.30 -11.85
N TYR A 81 14.28 -1.79 -11.01
CA TYR A 81 12.84 -1.86 -11.27
C TYR A 81 12.45 -1.19 -12.60
N VAL A 82 12.96 0.01 -12.88
CA VAL A 82 12.68 0.72 -14.14
C VAL A 82 13.26 -0.04 -15.34
N ALA A 83 14.49 -0.55 -15.24
CA ALA A 83 15.10 -1.34 -16.32
C ALA A 83 14.28 -2.60 -16.63
N GLN A 84 13.84 -3.31 -15.59
CA GLN A 84 13.02 -4.51 -15.73
C GLN A 84 11.64 -4.22 -16.34
N SER A 85 10.93 -3.19 -15.86
CA SER A 85 9.61 -2.85 -16.37
C SER A 85 9.62 -2.39 -17.84
N LYS A 86 10.72 -1.78 -18.29
CA LYS A 86 10.93 -1.36 -19.68
C LYS A 86 11.56 -2.45 -20.56
N GLY A 87 11.89 -3.61 -20.00
CA GLY A 87 12.55 -4.71 -20.73
C GLY A 87 13.97 -4.37 -21.21
N TRP A 88 14.68 -3.48 -20.51
CA TRP A 88 16.05 -3.12 -20.84
C TRP A 88 17.04 -4.15 -20.31
N ASP A 89 18.00 -4.55 -21.15
CA ASP A 89 19.12 -5.41 -20.76
C ASP A 89 20.18 -4.59 -19.98
N LYS A 90 19.77 -4.10 -18.80
CA LYS A 90 20.58 -3.31 -17.88
C LYS A 90 20.36 -3.80 -16.46
N HIS A 91 21.47 -4.03 -15.76
CA HIS A 91 21.47 -4.31 -14.34
C HIS A 91 22.52 -3.43 -13.66
N TYR A 92 22.11 -2.76 -12.58
CA TYR A 92 22.93 -1.81 -11.84
C TYR A 92 23.32 -2.39 -10.49
N ASN A 93 24.58 -2.16 -10.12
CA ASN A 93 25.11 -2.54 -8.82
C ASN A 93 25.25 -1.32 -7.90
N PRO A 94 24.95 -1.47 -6.59
CA PRO A 94 25.24 -0.45 -5.59
C PRO A 94 26.71 -0.07 -5.53
N TRP A 95 26.97 1.16 -5.09
CA TRP A 95 28.32 1.67 -4.87
C TRP A 95 29.03 0.88 -3.76
N LYS A 96 30.05 0.10 -4.14
CA LYS A 96 30.74 -0.89 -3.29
C LYS A 96 29.82 -1.99 -2.75
N ALA A 97 29.43 -2.91 -3.63
CA ALA A 97 28.49 -4.02 -3.40
C ALA A 97 28.61 -4.80 -2.06
N LYS A 98 29.82 -4.98 -1.50
CA LYS A 98 29.98 -5.65 -0.20
C LYS A 98 29.31 -4.90 0.97
N THR A 99 29.42 -3.58 0.98
CA THR A 99 28.77 -2.72 2.00
C THR A 99 27.28 -2.54 1.71
N ALA A 100 26.87 -2.72 0.44
CA ALA A 100 25.47 -2.60 0.06
C ALA A 100 24.62 -3.73 0.62
N LYS A 101 25.13 -4.97 0.64
CA LYS A 101 24.41 -6.09 1.26
C LYS A 101 24.12 -5.85 2.75
N GLU A 102 25.10 -5.33 3.50
CA GLU A 102 24.92 -4.95 4.92
C GLU A 102 23.91 -3.80 5.08
N ILE A 103 23.83 -2.90 4.09
CA ILE A 103 22.88 -1.79 4.08
C ILE A 103 21.48 -2.28 3.68
N GLU A 104 21.35 -3.19 2.72
CA GLU A 104 20.12 -3.87 2.34
C GLU A 104 19.57 -4.63 3.55
N GLU A 105 20.36 -5.47 4.20
CA GLU A 105 19.97 -6.17 5.44
C GLU A 105 19.52 -5.21 6.56
N ARG A 106 20.13 -4.02 6.64
CA ARG A 106 19.74 -2.96 7.59
C ARG A 106 18.50 -2.18 7.16
N LEU A 107 18.27 -2.02 5.85
CA LEU A 107 17.10 -1.34 5.28
C LEU A 107 15.86 -2.25 5.32
N ASP A 108 16.04 -3.54 5.08
CA ASP A 108 15.01 -4.56 5.29
C ASP A 108 14.64 -4.61 6.79
N GLY A 109 15.63 -4.52 7.69
CA GLY A 109 15.38 -4.35 9.13
C GLY A 109 14.85 -2.97 9.56
N LEU A 110 14.83 -1.98 8.65
CA LEU A 110 14.18 -0.69 8.86
C LEU A 110 12.68 -0.75 8.53
N ASP A 111 12.17 -1.78 7.85
CA ASP A 111 10.73 -1.91 7.64
C ASP A 111 10.01 -1.94 8.99
N ASP A 112 10.38 -2.84 9.91
CA ASP A 112 9.74 -2.88 11.24
C ASP A 112 9.85 -1.56 12.00
N ALA A 113 11.00 -0.88 11.95
CA ALA A 113 11.23 0.35 12.73
C ALA A 113 10.64 1.62 12.07
N LEU A 114 10.60 1.69 10.74
CA LEU A 114 10.03 2.79 9.98
C LEU A 114 8.52 2.63 9.87
N ILE A 115 8.01 1.40 9.71
CA ILE A 115 6.59 1.05 9.87
C ILE A 115 6.18 1.38 11.31
N GLU A 116 6.94 0.98 12.34
CA GLU A 116 6.66 1.35 13.73
C GLU A 116 6.77 2.87 13.97
N GLU A 117 7.66 3.60 13.28
CA GLU A 117 7.77 5.07 13.34
C GLU A 117 6.59 5.77 12.63
N ILE A 118 6.10 5.21 11.52
CA ILE A 118 4.90 5.63 10.77
C ILE A 118 3.63 5.33 11.60
N GLU A 119 3.52 4.14 12.18
CA GLU A 119 2.43 3.70 13.07
C GLU A 119 2.40 4.50 14.38
N LYS A 120 3.56 4.84 14.94
CA LYS A 120 3.68 5.71 16.13
C LYS A 120 3.69 7.19 15.78
N ALA A 121 3.66 7.56 14.50
CA ALA A 121 3.76 8.94 14.09
C ALA A 121 2.56 9.70 14.64
N LYS A 122 2.81 10.61 15.59
CA LYS A 122 1.74 11.39 16.21
C LYS A 122 1.30 12.44 15.19
N PRO A 123 0.05 12.39 14.69
CA PRO A 123 -0.39 13.30 13.64
C PRO A 123 -0.29 14.77 14.04
N LEU A 124 -0.43 15.07 15.33
CA LEU A 124 -0.27 16.40 15.90
C LEU A 124 1.19 16.91 15.93
N GLU A 125 2.18 16.00 16.01
CA GLU A 125 3.60 16.35 15.93
C GLU A 125 4.01 16.55 14.47
N ILE A 126 3.51 15.73 13.53
CA ILE A 126 3.64 15.97 12.08
C ILE A 126 3.02 17.32 11.71
N ILE A 127 1.81 17.61 12.18
CA ILE A 127 1.15 18.91 11.98
C ILE A 127 1.95 20.05 12.61
N ALA A 128 2.60 19.82 13.76
CA ALA A 128 3.45 20.80 14.43
C ALA A 128 4.79 21.04 13.71
N GLU A 129 5.38 20.01 13.10
CA GLU A 129 6.62 20.10 12.31
C GLU A 129 6.38 20.72 10.93
N ILE A 130 5.26 20.38 10.28
CA ILE A 130 4.77 21.05 9.05
C ILE A 130 4.58 22.55 9.27
N GLN A 131 4.34 23.02 10.51
CA GLN A 131 4.26 24.47 10.81
C GLN A 131 5.55 25.22 10.47
N SER A 132 6.70 24.53 10.41
CA SER A 132 8.00 25.18 10.25
C SER A 132 8.46 25.23 8.79
N GLU A 133 8.29 24.18 7.98
CA GLU A 133 8.85 24.11 6.64
C GLU A 133 8.06 23.15 5.72
N LEU A 134 7.69 23.64 4.52
CA LEU A 134 7.18 22.85 3.37
C LEU A 134 7.99 21.57 3.06
N ASP A 135 9.27 21.54 3.46
CA ASP A 135 10.18 20.42 3.27
C ASP A 135 9.82 19.19 4.12
N VAL A 136 8.98 19.30 5.15
CA VAL A 136 8.53 18.13 5.94
C VAL A 136 7.66 17.19 5.09
N LEU A 137 6.63 17.71 4.43
CA LEU A 137 5.73 16.89 3.61
C LEU A 137 6.49 16.12 2.52
N ARG A 138 7.43 16.82 1.87
CA ARG A 138 8.27 16.22 0.82
C ARG A 138 9.23 15.17 1.38
N ARG A 139 9.76 15.37 2.59
CA ARG A 139 10.57 14.37 3.28
C ARG A 139 9.76 13.12 3.59
N GLU A 140 8.52 13.28 4.04
CA GLU A 140 7.64 12.14 4.33
C GLU A 140 7.30 11.34 3.07
N PHE A 141 6.91 12.00 1.97
CA PHE A 141 6.72 11.30 0.70
C PHE A 141 8.01 10.65 0.19
N CYS A 142 9.17 11.24 0.47
CA CYS A 142 10.45 10.65 0.09
C CYS A 142 10.78 9.37 0.89
N ARG A 143 10.51 9.39 2.20
CA ARG A 143 10.66 8.22 3.09
C ARG A 143 9.70 7.12 2.67
N LEU A 144 8.45 7.48 2.41
CA LEU A 144 7.42 6.58 1.94
C LEU A 144 7.81 5.87 0.64
N ARG A 145 8.24 6.62 -0.38
CA ARG A 145 8.71 6.05 -1.65
C ARG A 145 9.96 5.20 -1.47
N LYS A 146 10.82 5.50 -0.50
CA LYS A 146 11.95 4.63 -0.17
C LYS A 146 11.44 3.30 0.37
N ALA A 147 10.53 3.29 1.35
CA ALA A 147 9.93 2.06 1.89
C ALA A 147 9.26 1.20 0.81
N MET A 148 8.51 1.83 -0.11
CA MET A 148 7.87 1.13 -1.25
C MET A 148 8.84 0.36 -2.14
N LEU A 149 10.14 0.66 -2.12
CA LEU A 149 11.12 -0.11 -2.89
C LEU A 149 11.49 -1.43 -2.22
N PHE A 150 11.36 -1.51 -0.90
CA PHE A 150 11.84 -2.62 -0.07
C PHE A 150 10.77 -3.64 0.30
N VAL A 151 9.48 -3.28 0.16
CA VAL A 151 8.34 -4.19 0.39
C VAL A 151 8.50 -5.55 -0.30
N ASP A 152 8.13 -6.59 0.43
CA ASP A 152 8.16 -7.98 -0.03
C ASP A 152 6.73 -8.54 -0.21
N GLU A 153 5.72 -7.87 0.35
CA GLU A 153 4.32 -8.28 0.25
C GLU A 153 3.39 -7.20 -0.36
N PRO A 154 2.37 -7.60 -1.15
CA PRO A 154 1.36 -6.69 -1.70
C PRO A 154 0.63 -5.85 -0.64
N GLN A 155 0.45 -6.39 0.57
CA GLN A 155 -0.28 -5.72 1.63
C GLN A 155 0.48 -4.52 2.18
N GLU A 156 1.81 -4.63 2.33
CA GLU A 156 2.68 -3.53 2.77
C GLU A 156 2.59 -2.37 1.78
N LEU A 157 2.64 -2.66 0.48
CA LEU A 157 2.52 -1.65 -0.56
C LEU A 157 1.14 -0.94 -0.54
N ILE A 158 0.08 -1.66 -0.19
CA ILE A 158 -1.27 -1.09 -0.01
C ILE A 158 -1.29 -0.13 1.18
N GLU A 159 -0.73 -0.51 2.33
CA GLU A 159 -0.67 0.36 3.52
C GLU A 159 0.17 1.61 3.25
N LEU A 160 1.32 1.47 2.58
CA LEU A 160 2.14 2.62 2.16
C LEU A 160 1.38 3.54 1.19
N LYS A 161 0.55 3.00 0.28
CA LYS A 161 -0.33 3.84 -0.54
C LYS A 161 -1.33 4.60 0.33
N LYS A 162 -2.03 3.94 1.25
CA LYS A 162 -2.99 4.62 2.13
C LYS A 162 -2.32 5.75 2.92
N TYR A 163 -1.10 5.54 3.38
CA TYR A 163 -0.32 6.61 4.02
C TYR A 163 -0.05 7.78 3.06
N ALA A 164 0.28 7.50 1.78
CA ALA A 164 0.41 8.54 0.75
C ALA A 164 -0.86 9.37 0.59
N ASP A 165 -2.04 8.73 0.64
CA ASP A 165 -3.34 9.39 0.53
C ASP A 165 -3.67 10.20 1.78
N PHE A 166 -3.33 9.65 2.95
CA PHE A 166 -3.45 10.34 4.23
C PHE A 166 -2.63 11.63 4.24
N LEU A 167 -1.39 11.61 3.76
CA LEU A 167 -0.54 12.81 3.64
C LEU A 167 -1.18 13.91 2.77
N VAL A 168 -1.85 13.54 1.67
CA VAL A 168 -2.59 14.54 0.86
C VAL A 168 -3.83 15.03 1.62
N THR A 169 -4.58 14.11 2.21
CA THR A 169 -5.78 14.40 3.00
C THR A 169 -5.48 15.37 4.14
N LEU A 170 -4.33 15.25 4.81
CA LEU A 170 -3.90 16.17 5.87
C LEU A 170 -3.88 17.64 5.43
N THR A 171 -3.60 17.90 4.15
CA THR A 171 -3.59 19.26 3.58
C THR A 171 -4.99 19.89 3.43
N TYR A 172 -6.04 19.10 3.66
CA TYR A 172 -7.43 19.52 3.70
C TYR A 172 -7.95 19.73 5.14
N SER A 173 -7.13 19.49 6.16
CA SER A 173 -7.56 19.69 7.55
C SER A 173 -7.76 21.18 7.86
N ARG A 174 -8.84 21.49 8.62
CA ARG A 174 -9.14 22.88 9.04
C ARG A 174 -8.01 23.51 9.85
N GLU A 175 -7.28 22.71 10.62
CA GLU A 175 -6.16 23.20 11.42
C GLU A 175 -4.99 23.67 10.54
N LEU A 176 -4.73 22.96 9.45
CA LEU A 176 -3.70 23.34 8.48
C LEU A 176 -4.16 24.53 7.63
N GLU A 177 -5.43 24.57 7.22
CA GLU A 177 -6.04 25.74 6.57
C GLU A 177 -5.92 27.00 7.43
N ARG A 178 -6.30 26.91 8.70
CA ARG A 178 -6.26 28.02 9.67
C ARG A 178 -4.85 28.57 9.87
N ARG A 179 -3.83 27.72 9.77
CA ARG A 179 -2.42 28.09 10.02
C ARG A 179 -1.70 28.61 8.79
N LEU A 180 -1.95 28.01 7.62
CA LEU A 180 -1.20 28.30 6.39
C LEU A 180 -1.91 29.29 5.47
N GLY A 181 -3.20 29.57 5.72
CA GLY A 181 -3.95 30.65 5.05
C GLY A 181 -3.84 30.56 3.53
N ASP A 182 -3.33 31.62 2.91
CA ASP A 182 -3.27 31.76 1.44
C ASP A 182 -2.27 30.81 0.75
N ASP A 183 -1.36 30.16 1.49
CA ASP A 183 -0.38 29.23 0.92
C ASP A 183 -0.89 27.78 0.80
N VAL A 184 -2.06 27.48 1.38
CA VAL A 184 -2.69 26.14 1.35
C VAL A 184 -2.84 25.58 -0.07
N PRO A 185 -3.30 26.33 -1.08
CA PRO A 185 -3.46 25.80 -2.44
C PRO A 185 -2.14 25.30 -3.04
N LYS A 186 -1.02 26.00 -2.79
CA LYS A 186 0.31 25.59 -3.27
C LYS A 186 0.77 24.31 -2.57
N ILE A 187 0.46 24.18 -1.28
CA ILE A 187 0.80 22.99 -0.49
C ILE A 187 0.03 21.78 -0.98
N ARG A 188 -1.26 21.95 -1.27
CA ARG A 188 -2.09 20.91 -1.90
C ARG A 188 -1.51 20.47 -3.23
N GLU A 189 -1.18 21.42 -4.10
CA GLU A 189 -0.56 21.12 -5.40
C GLU A 189 0.71 20.28 -5.24
N ILE A 190 1.57 20.63 -4.27
CA ILE A 190 2.78 19.86 -3.96
C ILE A 190 2.42 18.45 -3.45
N ALA A 191 1.48 18.34 -2.52
CA ALA A 191 1.03 17.08 -1.95
C ALA A 191 0.49 16.12 -3.02
N TYR A 192 -0.39 16.63 -3.89
CA TYR A 192 -0.94 15.88 -5.03
C TYR A 192 0.17 15.37 -5.94
N LYS A 193 1.10 16.24 -6.32
CA LYS A 193 2.20 15.87 -7.20
C LYS A 193 3.12 14.81 -6.58
N GLU A 194 3.32 14.87 -5.27
CA GLU A 194 4.09 13.85 -4.55
C GLU A 194 3.30 12.54 -4.38
N ASN A 195 1.97 12.58 -4.27
CA ASN A 195 1.09 11.41 -4.31
C ASN A 195 1.10 10.74 -5.69
N GLU A 196 1.00 11.50 -6.78
CA GLU A 196 1.10 10.98 -8.15
C GLU A 196 2.41 10.19 -8.37
N ARG A 197 3.54 10.75 -7.91
CA ARG A 197 4.85 10.07 -7.97
C ARG A 197 4.87 8.77 -7.16
N SER A 198 4.18 8.77 -6.01
CA SER A 198 4.12 7.61 -5.13
C SER A 198 3.24 6.50 -5.74
N VAL A 199 2.16 6.88 -6.42
CA VAL A 199 1.30 5.95 -7.18
C VAL A 199 2.04 5.39 -8.39
N GLU A 200 2.77 6.22 -9.13
CA GLU A 200 3.62 5.77 -10.25
C GLU A 200 4.64 4.73 -9.79
N LEU A 201 5.32 4.99 -8.67
CA LEU A 201 6.25 4.04 -8.07
C LEU A 201 5.56 2.75 -7.59
N ALA A 202 4.43 2.86 -6.86
CA ALA A 202 3.73 1.70 -6.35
C ALA A 202 3.26 0.78 -7.49
N ASN A 203 2.73 1.34 -8.58
CA ASN A 203 2.35 0.58 -9.76
C ASN A 203 3.56 -0.06 -10.46
N LEU A 204 4.72 0.62 -10.48
CA LEU A 204 5.97 0.05 -10.99
C LEU A 204 6.41 -1.16 -10.15
N VAL A 205 6.41 -1.04 -8.81
CA VAL A 205 6.79 -2.13 -7.90
C VAL A 205 5.83 -3.31 -8.04
N ALA A 206 4.52 -3.06 -8.09
CA ALA A 206 3.52 -4.10 -8.30
C ALA A 206 3.72 -4.83 -9.64
N ALA A 207 3.95 -4.09 -10.73
CA ALA A 207 4.18 -4.67 -12.05
C ALA A 207 5.44 -5.54 -12.11
N VAL A 208 6.54 -5.09 -11.50
CA VAL A 208 7.79 -5.87 -11.53
C VAL A 208 7.69 -7.14 -10.68
N ASN A 209 6.98 -7.09 -9.56
CA ASN A 209 6.79 -8.24 -8.68
C ASN A 209 5.62 -9.16 -9.09
N ASP A 210 4.98 -8.91 -10.25
CA ASP A 210 3.82 -9.67 -10.75
C ASP A 210 2.64 -9.69 -9.75
N TRP A 211 2.42 -8.57 -9.06
CA TRP A 211 1.32 -8.40 -8.12
C TRP A 211 0.06 -7.90 -8.84
N ASP A 212 -1.06 -8.59 -8.64
CA ASP A 212 -2.38 -8.25 -9.21
C ASP A 212 -3.07 -7.11 -8.42
N ILE A 213 -2.38 -5.96 -8.33
CA ILE A 213 -2.85 -4.73 -7.69
C ILE A 213 -2.49 -3.53 -8.57
N ALA A 214 -3.38 -2.54 -8.60
CA ALA A 214 -3.15 -1.26 -9.26
C ALA A 214 -3.71 -0.15 -8.38
N PHE A 215 -2.97 0.96 -8.33
CA PHE A 215 -3.28 2.11 -7.51
C PHE A 215 -3.68 3.28 -8.39
N ASP A 216 -4.73 3.97 -7.98
CA ASP A 216 -5.16 5.24 -8.56
C ASP A 216 -4.62 6.41 -7.74
N THR A 217 -4.42 7.54 -8.42
CA THR A 217 -4.08 8.83 -7.79
C THR A 217 -5.19 9.26 -6.85
N TRP A 218 -4.81 9.86 -5.71
CA TRP A 218 -5.79 10.39 -4.77
C TRP A 218 -6.72 11.42 -5.43
N ASN A 219 -8.02 11.33 -5.17
CA ASN A 219 -9.03 12.25 -5.70
C ASN A 219 -9.76 12.97 -4.56
N GLU A 220 -9.99 14.27 -4.71
CA GLU A 220 -10.77 15.07 -3.76
C GLU A 220 -12.21 14.55 -3.62
N ASP A 221 -12.77 13.94 -4.67
CA ASP A 221 -14.10 13.32 -4.63
C ASP A 221 -14.23 12.22 -3.56
N ASP A 222 -13.11 11.64 -3.11
CA ASP A 222 -13.09 10.64 -2.03
C ASP A 222 -13.42 11.27 -0.66
N LEU A 223 -13.17 12.59 -0.48
CA LEU A 223 -13.58 13.35 0.70
C LEU A 223 -15.10 13.58 0.74
N VAL A 224 -15.76 13.63 -0.42
CA VAL A 224 -17.19 13.96 -0.55
C VAL A 224 -18.09 12.80 -0.11
N GLN A 225 -17.55 11.58 0.06
CA GLN A 225 -18.30 10.43 0.56
C GLN A 225 -18.51 10.44 2.07
N GLU A 226 -17.87 11.34 2.81
CA GLU A 226 -18.01 11.49 4.26
C GLU A 226 -18.41 12.94 4.61
N ASP A 227 -19.19 13.10 5.69
CA ASP A 227 -19.85 14.38 5.99
C ASP A 227 -18.83 15.49 6.39
N THR A 228 -17.59 15.15 6.77
CA THR A 228 -16.46 16.09 7.02
C THR A 228 -15.05 15.48 6.81
N VAL A 229 -14.04 16.32 6.50
CA VAL A 229 -12.61 15.92 6.38
C VAL A 229 -12.06 15.36 7.71
N GLU A 230 -12.53 15.89 8.84
CA GLU A 230 -12.16 15.42 10.17
C GLU A 230 -12.68 14.00 10.46
N GLU A 231 -13.89 13.66 10.02
CA GLU A 231 -14.43 12.30 10.12
C GLU A 231 -13.65 11.31 9.23
N TYR A 232 -13.23 11.75 8.05
CA TYR A 232 -12.41 10.94 7.14
C TYR A 232 -11.00 10.67 7.68
N LEU A 233 -10.33 11.70 8.23
CA LEU A 233 -9.06 11.53 8.93
C LEU A 233 -9.21 10.62 10.15
N GLN A 234 -10.30 10.76 10.91
CA GLN A 234 -10.54 9.96 12.09
C GLN A 234 -10.88 8.50 11.76
N ARG A 235 -11.60 8.24 10.66
CA ARG A 235 -11.83 6.89 10.14
C ARG A 235 -10.53 6.24 9.67
N LEU A 236 -9.69 6.95 8.90
CA LEU A 236 -8.39 6.41 8.47
C LEU A 236 -7.52 6.03 9.67
N LEU A 237 -7.45 6.91 10.68
CA LEU A 237 -6.75 6.64 11.94
C LEU A 237 -7.38 5.48 12.74
N GLU A 238 -8.70 5.31 12.66
CA GLU A 238 -9.39 4.14 13.23
C GLU A 238 -9.17 2.86 12.43
N GLU A 239 -9.07 2.92 11.11
CA GLU A 239 -8.79 1.80 10.21
C GLU A 239 -7.35 1.30 10.38
N GLU A 240 -6.39 2.20 10.56
CA GLU A 240 -5.02 1.86 10.97
C GLU A 240 -4.99 1.19 12.36
N LYS A 241 -5.66 1.76 13.37
CA LYS A 241 -5.79 1.12 14.70
C LYS A 241 -6.51 -0.24 14.66
N LYS A 242 -7.41 -0.43 13.69
CA LYS A 242 -8.12 -1.69 13.42
C LYS A 242 -7.27 -2.68 12.62
N ALA A 243 -6.23 -2.24 11.92
CA ALA A 243 -5.23 -3.13 11.32
C ALA A 243 -4.32 -3.73 12.41
N ASP A 244 -3.97 -2.95 13.44
CA ASP A 244 -3.23 -3.43 14.62
C ASP A 244 -4.05 -4.34 15.54
N THR A 245 -5.37 -4.24 15.48
CA THR A 245 -6.28 -5.00 16.34
C THR A 245 -7.22 -5.81 15.49
N TYR A 246 -6.96 -7.11 15.33
CA TYR A 246 -7.82 -8.07 14.59
C TYR A 246 -9.31 -7.71 14.71
N VAL A 247 -9.87 -7.14 13.65
CA VAL A 247 -11.30 -6.85 13.56
C VAL A 247 -11.98 -8.04 12.89
N PRO A 248 -12.85 -8.77 13.62
CA PRO A 248 -13.62 -9.84 13.02
C PRO A 248 -14.42 -9.32 11.83
N THR A 249 -14.51 -10.10 10.74
CA THR A 249 -15.19 -9.76 9.47
C THR A 249 -16.63 -9.27 9.64
N GLU A 250 -17.21 -9.50 10.81
CA GLU A 250 -18.51 -9.05 11.32
C GLU A 250 -18.66 -7.52 11.37
N ALA A 251 -17.57 -6.76 11.55
CA ALA A 251 -17.61 -5.30 11.65
C ALA A 251 -17.86 -4.56 10.31
N ARG A 252 -17.74 -5.24 9.16
CA ARG A 252 -18.01 -4.65 7.83
C ARG A 252 -19.50 -4.44 7.52
N TYR A 253 -20.41 -4.91 8.39
CA TYR A 253 -21.85 -4.84 8.15
C TYR A 253 -22.56 -4.18 9.34
N ARG A 254 -23.42 -3.16 9.08
CA ARG A 254 -24.27 -2.53 10.13
C ARG A 254 -25.11 -3.54 10.91
N SER A 255 -25.48 -4.64 10.25
CA SER A 255 -25.97 -5.89 10.83
C SER A 255 -25.49 -7.03 9.92
N GLY A 256 -24.90 -8.08 10.48
CA GLY A 256 -24.37 -9.21 9.71
C GLY A 256 -25.21 -10.46 9.92
N LYS A 257 -25.49 -11.20 8.84
CA LYS A 257 -26.03 -12.57 8.94
C LYS A 257 -24.88 -13.55 8.74
N THR A 258 -24.71 -14.45 9.70
CA THR A 258 -23.69 -15.51 9.62
C THR A 258 -24.36 -16.84 9.32
N LEU A 259 -23.91 -17.53 8.27
CA LEU A 259 -24.27 -18.92 8.01
C LEU A 259 -23.04 -19.81 8.11
N TRP A 260 -23.26 -21.09 8.38
CA TRP A 260 -22.22 -22.10 8.50
C TRP A 260 -22.31 -23.06 7.33
N LEU A 261 -21.22 -23.15 6.56
CA LEU A 261 -21.05 -24.13 5.51
C LEU A 261 -20.44 -25.39 6.12
N VAL A 262 -21.24 -26.44 6.18
CA VAL A 262 -20.90 -27.75 6.73
C VAL A 262 -20.63 -28.69 5.57
N TYR A 263 -19.56 -29.46 5.64
CA TYR A 263 -19.21 -30.44 4.61
C TYR A 263 -18.31 -31.52 5.19
N GLU A 264 -18.21 -32.64 4.49
CA GLU A 264 -17.23 -33.68 4.81
C GLU A 264 -16.05 -33.57 3.84
N SER A 265 -14.83 -33.68 4.35
CA SER A 265 -13.63 -33.77 3.50
C SER A 265 -12.74 -34.96 3.86
N PRO A 266 -12.03 -35.55 2.88
CA PRO A 266 -11.06 -36.61 3.15
C PRO A 266 -9.96 -36.11 4.08
N HIS A 267 -9.72 -36.80 5.20
CA HIS A 267 -8.65 -36.45 6.13
C HIS A 267 -7.74 -37.66 6.38
N GLN A 268 -6.43 -37.44 6.19
CA GLN A 268 -5.42 -38.46 6.46
C GLN A 268 -5.02 -38.43 7.94
N TYR A 269 -5.28 -39.53 8.64
CA TYR A 269 -4.93 -39.69 10.05
C TYR A 269 -3.54 -40.33 10.20
N LYS A 270 -2.94 -40.18 11.39
CA LYS A 270 -1.68 -40.86 11.73
C LYS A 270 -1.82 -42.38 11.45
N GLY A 271 -0.90 -42.92 10.65
CA GLY A 271 -0.96 -44.30 10.17
C GLY A 271 -1.54 -44.48 8.76
N GLY A 272 -1.75 -43.40 8.00
CA GLY A 272 -2.06 -43.44 6.57
C GLY A 272 -3.51 -43.75 6.21
N ARG A 273 -4.39 -43.93 7.19
CA ARG A 273 -5.83 -44.15 6.97
C ARG A 273 -6.52 -42.85 6.60
N VAL A 274 -7.40 -42.89 5.60
CA VAL A 274 -8.21 -41.76 5.15
C VAL A 274 -9.66 -41.99 5.59
N TYR A 275 -10.20 -41.08 6.40
CA TYR A 275 -11.61 -41.08 6.78
C TYR A 275 -12.22 -39.71 6.49
N PRO A 276 -13.52 -39.64 6.14
CA PRO A 276 -14.21 -38.36 6.01
C PRO A 276 -14.24 -37.66 7.37
N ARG A 277 -13.99 -36.35 7.35
CA ARG A 277 -14.02 -35.50 8.53
C ARG A 277 -15.03 -34.38 8.32
N LEU A 278 -15.93 -34.20 9.29
CA LEU A 278 -16.87 -33.09 9.31
C LEU A 278 -16.12 -31.77 9.52
N ARG A 279 -16.23 -30.88 8.53
CA ARG A 279 -15.64 -29.55 8.48
C ARG A 279 -16.72 -28.47 8.54
N VAL A 280 -16.35 -27.32 9.08
CA VAL A 280 -17.18 -26.11 9.01
C VAL A 280 -16.38 -24.91 8.53
N LYS A 281 -16.99 -24.12 7.66
CA LYS A 281 -16.56 -22.77 7.31
C LYS A 281 -17.67 -21.78 7.65
N ARG A 282 -17.28 -20.62 8.19
CA ARG A 282 -18.21 -19.54 8.47
C ARG A 282 -18.34 -18.66 7.22
N VAL A 283 -19.56 -18.34 6.82
CA VAL A 283 -19.84 -17.51 5.64
C VAL A 283 -20.68 -16.31 6.06
N TYR A 284 -20.14 -15.13 5.82
CA TYR A 284 -20.76 -13.85 6.20
C TYR A 284 -21.58 -13.25 5.06
N PHE A 285 -22.79 -12.78 5.40
CA PHE A 285 -23.71 -12.08 4.52
C PHE A 285 -24.10 -10.72 5.13
N PRO A 286 -24.41 -9.73 4.29
CA PRO A 286 -25.13 -8.55 4.73
C PRO A 286 -26.42 -8.94 5.49
N GLY A 287 -26.80 -8.18 6.53
CA GLY A 287 -28.00 -8.47 7.31
C GLY A 287 -29.31 -8.39 6.51
N ASP A 288 -29.32 -7.64 5.42
CA ASP A 288 -30.45 -7.54 4.48
C ASP A 288 -30.40 -8.60 3.36
N ALA A 289 -29.48 -9.58 3.43
CA ALA A 289 -29.37 -10.63 2.42
C ALA A 289 -30.59 -11.58 2.48
N PHE A 290 -31.21 -11.82 1.32
CA PHE A 290 -32.32 -12.75 1.16
C PHE A 290 -32.15 -13.60 -0.10
N ASP A 291 -33.00 -14.62 -0.27
CA ASP A 291 -32.96 -15.54 -1.42
C ASP A 291 -31.58 -16.19 -1.62
N ILE A 292 -31.02 -16.69 -0.50
CA ILE A 292 -29.69 -17.32 -0.47
C ILE A 292 -29.81 -18.73 -1.02
N THR A 293 -29.11 -19.00 -2.12
CA THR A 293 -29.07 -20.30 -2.82
C THR A 293 -27.63 -20.76 -2.97
N MET A 294 -27.41 -22.07 -2.96
CA MET A 294 -26.08 -22.66 -3.05
C MET A 294 -26.04 -23.69 -4.19
N GLU A 295 -25.01 -23.59 -5.03
CA GLU A 295 -24.67 -24.52 -6.10
C GLU A 295 -23.33 -25.19 -5.76
N GLY A 296 -23.20 -26.49 -6.07
CA GLY A 296 -21.97 -27.26 -5.87
C GLY A 296 -22.11 -28.38 -4.83
N PRO A 297 -21.01 -29.05 -4.44
CA PRO A 297 -19.62 -28.69 -4.73
C PRO A 297 -19.22 -28.93 -6.19
N GLY A 298 -18.26 -28.14 -6.68
CA GLY A 298 -17.72 -28.24 -8.04
C GLY A 298 -16.58 -27.26 -8.29
N GLU A 299 -16.08 -27.23 -9.52
CA GLU A 299 -15.09 -26.24 -9.95
C GLU A 299 -15.76 -24.91 -10.30
N TYR A 300 -15.29 -23.83 -9.69
CA TYR A 300 -15.75 -22.48 -9.97
C TYR A 300 -14.57 -21.56 -10.26
N THR A 301 -14.79 -20.58 -11.13
CA THR A 301 -13.82 -19.51 -11.39
C THR A 301 -14.19 -18.31 -10.52
N THR A 302 -13.28 -17.92 -9.64
CA THR A 302 -13.44 -16.74 -8.78
C THR A 302 -13.49 -15.46 -9.62
N ARG A 303 -13.94 -14.34 -9.04
CA ARG A 303 -13.94 -13.02 -9.72
C ARG A 303 -12.57 -12.58 -10.24
N PHE A 304 -11.49 -13.18 -9.74
CA PHE A 304 -10.09 -12.93 -10.07
C PHE A 304 -9.50 -14.01 -10.99
N GLY A 305 -10.32 -14.81 -11.67
CA GLY A 305 -9.86 -15.79 -12.66
C GLY A 305 -9.27 -17.09 -12.10
N ARG A 306 -9.07 -17.22 -10.79
CA ARG A 306 -8.57 -18.47 -10.17
C ARG A 306 -9.66 -19.55 -10.17
N LYS A 307 -9.32 -20.76 -10.62
CA LYS A 307 -10.17 -21.95 -10.49
C LYS A 307 -10.03 -22.54 -9.09
N VAL A 308 -11.15 -22.76 -8.41
CA VAL A 308 -11.20 -23.36 -7.08
C VAL A 308 -12.28 -24.44 -7.03
N PHE A 309 -12.01 -25.53 -6.32
CA PHE A 309 -13.04 -26.48 -5.92
C PHE A 309 -13.80 -25.92 -4.72
N GLY A 310 -15.12 -25.86 -4.78
CA GLY A 310 -15.91 -25.25 -3.72
C GLY A 310 -17.39 -25.19 -4.01
N VAL A 311 -18.09 -24.23 -3.40
CA VAL A 311 -19.50 -23.93 -3.68
C VAL A 311 -19.67 -22.49 -4.13
N LYS A 312 -20.73 -22.26 -4.90
CA LYS A 312 -21.16 -20.94 -5.34
C LYS A 312 -22.47 -20.59 -4.65
N ILE A 313 -22.43 -19.58 -3.79
CA ILE A 313 -23.58 -19.08 -3.05
C ILE A 313 -24.06 -17.79 -3.71
N THR A 314 -25.32 -17.77 -4.14
CA THR A 314 -25.97 -16.60 -4.74
C THR A 314 -26.99 -16.04 -3.78
N TYR A 315 -27.06 -14.72 -3.63
CA TYR A 315 -28.01 -14.05 -2.74
C TYR A 315 -28.41 -12.68 -3.29
N LYS A 316 -29.54 -12.15 -2.82
CA LYS A 316 -30.04 -10.83 -3.17
C LYS A 316 -29.89 -9.86 -2.00
N THR A 317 -29.65 -8.59 -2.29
CA THR A 317 -29.60 -7.47 -1.31
C THR A 317 -30.31 -6.25 -1.90
N ARG A 318 -30.89 -5.42 -1.03
CA ARG A 318 -31.57 -4.19 -1.43
C ARG A 318 -30.59 -3.02 -1.35
N ILE A 319 -30.37 -2.34 -2.47
CA ILE A 319 -29.63 -1.08 -2.49
C ILE A 319 -30.65 0.05 -2.32
N ALA A 320 -30.51 0.81 -1.24
CA ALA A 320 -31.32 1.99 -0.96
C ALA A 320 -31.22 3.03 -2.11
N PRO A 321 -32.24 3.88 -2.31
CA PRO A 321 -32.20 4.94 -3.31
C PRO A 321 -30.93 5.79 -3.16
N THR A 322 -30.23 6.03 -4.26
CA THR A 322 -28.94 6.74 -4.24
C THR A 322 -28.98 7.90 -5.22
N THR A 323 -28.60 9.10 -4.80
CA THR A 323 -28.50 10.24 -5.71
C THR A 323 -27.06 10.39 -6.20
N ILE A 324 -26.84 10.23 -7.51
CA ILE A 324 -25.55 10.43 -8.15
C ILE A 324 -25.50 11.84 -8.72
N ARG A 325 -24.50 12.64 -8.36
CA ARG A 325 -24.24 13.96 -8.97
C ARG A 325 -22.95 13.89 -9.78
N ARG A 326 -23.04 14.11 -11.10
CA ARG A 326 -21.88 14.03 -12.02
C ARG A 326 -22.00 15.07 -13.13
N ARG A 327 -20.97 15.89 -13.36
CA ARG A 327 -20.92 16.92 -14.42
C ARG A 327 -22.18 17.81 -14.48
N GLY A 328 -22.62 18.32 -13.33
CA GLY A 328 -23.80 19.19 -13.22
C GLY A 328 -25.16 18.50 -13.40
N ARG A 329 -25.21 17.17 -13.56
CA ARG A 329 -26.46 16.39 -13.63
C ARG A 329 -26.70 15.64 -12.34
N VAL A 330 -27.94 15.65 -11.86
CA VAL A 330 -28.42 14.87 -10.72
C VAL A 330 -29.20 13.68 -11.25
N ILE A 331 -28.73 12.47 -10.97
CA ILE A 331 -29.36 11.21 -11.36
C ILE A 331 -29.81 10.51 -10.08
N GLN A 332 -31.11 10.43 -9.86
CA GLN A 332 -31.67 9.66 -8.76
C GLN A 332 -31.81 8.20 -9.20
N LEU A 333 -31.08 7.31 -8.54
CA LEU A 333 -31.25 5.88 -8.69
C LEU A 333 -32.30 5.41 -7.68
N PRO A 334 -33.37 4.73 -8.14
CA PRO A 334 -34.36 4.16 -7.25
C PRO A 334 -33.77 3.01 -6.44
N GLU A 335 -34.52 2.57 -5.41
CA GLU A 335 -34.23 1.32 -4.73
C GLU A 335 -34.16 0.18 -5.74
N ARG A 336 -33.15 -0.68 -5.61
CA ARG A 336 -32.94 -1.79 -6.55
C ARG A 336 -32.42 -3.02 -5.84
N ILE A 337 -32.90 -4.18 -6.28
CA ILE A 337 -32.41 -5.48 -5.82
C ILE A 337 -31.23 -5.87 -6.69
N VAL A 338 -30.10 -6.18 -6.07
CA VAL A 338 -28.94 -6.73 -6.78
C VAL A 338 -28.68 -8.16 -6.35
N THR A 339 -28.36 -9.00 -7.33
CA THR A 339 -27.91 -10.38 -7.09
C THR A 339 -26.40 -10.37 -6.95
N ARG A 340 -25.89 -11.02 -5.91
CA ARG A 340 -24.47 -11.15 -5.61
C ARG A 340 -24.10 -12.63 -5.52
N THR A 341 -22.86 -12.93 -5.85
CA THR A 341 -22.33 -14.29 -5.80
C THR A 341 -21.07 -14.33 -4.94
N LYS A 342 -21.00 -15.30 -4.03
CA LYS A 342 -19.84 -15.65 -3.21
C LYS A 342 -19.39 -17.05 -3.61
N ILE A 343 -18.13 -17.21 -3.98
CA ILE A 343 -17.52 -18.53 -4.20
C ILE A 343 -16.72 -18.86 -2.94
N VAL A 344 -17.03 -19.99 -2.31
CA VAL A 344 -16.38 -20.45 -1.08
C VAL A 344 -15.58 -21.70 -1.42
N GLN A 345 -14.25 -21.61 -1.34
CA GLN A 345 -13.35 -22.72 -1.57
C GLN A 345 -13.55 -23.81 -0.49
N LEU A 346 -13.52 -25.07 -0.90
CA LEU A 346 -13.58 -26.25 -0.05
C LEU A 346 -12.32 -27.10 -0.24
N ASP A 347 -12.10 -28.06 0.66
CA ASP A 347 -11.10 -29.11 0.45
C ASP A 347 -11.46 -29.92 -0.80
N GLU A 348 -10.48 -30.33 -1.59
CA GLU A 348 -10.71 -31.19 -2.75
C GLU A 348 -11.37 -32.52 -2.34
N GLY A 349 -12.39 -32.95 -3.10
CA GLY A 349 -13.18 -34.13 -2.77
C GLY A 349 -14.21 -33.92 -1.66
N ALA A 350 -14.53 -32.67 -1.30
CA ALA A 350 -15.60 -32.39 -0.34
C ALA A 350 -16.97 -32.92 -0.80
N THR A 351 -17.72 -33.51 0.13
CA THR A 351 -19.05 -34.09 -0.06
C THR A 351 -20.02 -33.61 1.02
N ASP A 352 -21.33 -33.90 0.84
CA ASP A 352 -22.39 -33.56 1.80
C ASP A 352 -22.39 -32.08 2.24
N VAL A 353 -22.25 -31.19 1.25
CA VAL A 353 -22.13 -29.76 1.50
C VAL A 353 -23.51 -29.14 1.80
N ARG A 354 -23.64 -28.50 2.95
CA ARG A 354 -24.88 -27.89 3.44
C ARG A 354 -24.61 -26.52 4.05
N LEU A 355 -25.53 -25.59 3.86
CA LEU A 355 -25.49 -24.26 4.46
C LEU A 355 -26.56 -24.18 5.55
N VAL A 356 -26.17 -23.88 6.79
CA VAL A 356 -27.06 -23.87 7.97
C VAL A 356 -26.93 -22.57 8.74
N ASP A 357 -27.96 -22.14 9.47
CA ASP A 357 -27.93 -20.91 10.26
C ASP A 357 -27.13 -21.07 11.58
N GLU A 358 -27.06 -22.28 12.14
CA GLU A 358 -26.41 -22.56 13.43
C GLU A 358 -25.13 -23.38 13.29
N ARG A 359 -24.16 -23.14 14.18
CA ARG A 359 -22.89 -23.88 14.17
C ARG A 359 -23.11 -25.33 14.62
N PRO A 360 -22.69 -26.35 13.85
CA PRO A 360 -22.70 -27.73 14.31
C PRO A 360 -21.74 -27.95 15.49
N GLU A 361 -22.21 -28.61 16.55
CA GLU A 361 -21.43 -28.85 17.78
C GLU A 361 -20.17 -29.70 17.57
N LYS A 362 -20.19 -30.64 16.61
CA LYS A 362 -19.14 -31.65 16.41
C LYS A 362 -18.18 -31.36 15.25
N ALA A 363 -18.28 -30.21 14.61
CA ALA A 363 -17.51 -29.94 13.40
C ALA A 363 -16.15 -29.32 13.69
N TYR A 364 -15.13 -29.81 13.00
CA TYR A 364 -13.78 -29.28 13.11
C TYR A 364 -13.66 -27.97 12.31
N PRO A 365 -13.16 -26.87 12.89
CA PRO A 365 -12.93 -25.65 12.13
C PRO A 365 -11.89 -25.92 11.04
N VAL A 366 -12.11 -25.34 9.88
CA VAL A 366 -11.06 -25.26 8.84
C VAL A 366 -10.24 -24.03 9.16
N ALA A 367 -8.92 -24.19 9.23
CA ALA A 367 -7.97 -23.09 9.45
C ALA A 367 -8.07 -22.06 8.33
#